data_AF-W3WIG9-F1
#
_entry.id   AF-W3WIG9-F1
#
_cell.length_a   1.000
_cell.length_b   1.000
_cell.length_c   1.000
_cell.angle_alpha   90.00
_cell.angle_beta   90.00
_cell.angle_gamma   90.00
#
_symmetry.space_group_name_H-M   'P 1'
#
loop_
_entity.id
_entity.type
_entity.pdbx_description
1 polymer ?
#
loop_
_entity_poly.entity_id
_entity_poly.type
_entity_poly.pdbx_seq_one_letter_code
_entity_poly.pdbx_strand_id
1 'polypeptide(L)'
;MILKYRPRIHKILRIRKQRLVTPDFTSPLPAKIVMSQSQDSTATIIEEAAVVPKGPALCSLDKIGDQYLLTHDGVERTFRGLIVATKLDEVRERNIRKWLSQQQEVLDSQPLSVNQWLEAVRSRFSQELEYLVLMNLIVGISYMRERGRHSTEPEDVVSQNFIWPHIYAALANTKSLFKPSRSSAGFMFVPLCSLIKDGAIDELWRLHVWLPDGHRADPAISVHGHHAFGQSWILAGEGTNHRWAVDAVDDDHAAEATHAEYRVSWDDGKGSSPGYKTHQVSSTIVNTYKYFRATRLGSEETERRGMTYSVSQDEWHSSTVAPEIVFATLFVFDAHRGANKDAAILGPRDGESFTTSKDPEGNTADGLVRTVESLRRWEDCVAAFSKERLGEAAEDEADESKECTATPSSFDQAMRLCKEEPDFPNRDYYVKKTLEARDSVSKIRRGAGAQT
;
A
#
# COMPACT_ATOMS: atom_id res chain seq x y z
N MET A 1 -59.91 -14.96 10.32
CA MET A 1 -59.09 -15.65 11.35
C MET A 1 -57.70 -15.05 11.31
N ILE A 2 -57.38 -14.18 12.27
CA ILE A 2 -56.14 -13.40 12.32
C ILE A 2 -55.27 -14.03 13.41
N LEU A 3 -54.15 -14.67 13.03
CA LEU A 3 -53.17 -15.21 13.97
C LEU A 3 -52.09 -14.15 14.22
N LYS A 4 -52.14 -13.53 15.40
CA LYS A 4 -51.11 -12.65 15.95
C LYS A 4 -49.94 -13.49 16.46
N TYR A 5 -48.77 -13.34 15.86
CA TYR A 5 -47.51 -13.90 16.35
C TYR A 5 -46.78 -12.83 17.19
N ARG A 6 -46.48 -13.14 18.46
CA ARG A 6 -45.65 -12.31 19.36
C ARG A 6 -44.29 -13.01 19.57
N PRO A 7 -43.14 -12.36 19.38
CA PRO A 7 -41.87 -12.90 19.84
C PRO A 7 -41.63 -12.53 21.32
N ARG A 8 -41.21 -13.52 22.10
CA ARG A 8 -40.71 -13.37 23.48
C ARG A 8 -39.26 -12.92 23.44
N ILE A 9 -38.98 -11.76 24.02
CA ILE A 9 -37.63 -11.26 24.31
C ILE A 9 -37.07 -12.03 25.52
N HIS A 10 -35.90 -12.66 25.38
CA HIS A 10 -35.10 -13.14 26.52
C HIS A 10 -33.96 -12.15 26.79
N LYS A 11 -34.07 -11.46 27.93
CA LYS A 11 -33.02 -10.65 28.56
C LYS A 11 -32.12 -11.57 29.37
N ILE A 12 -30.83 -11.65 29.05
CA ILE A 12 -29.78 -12.08 29.99
C ILE A 12 -28.63 -11.08 29.89
N LEU A 13 -28.59 -10.16 30.86
CA LEU A 13 -27.46 -9.29 31.17
C LEU A 13 -26.84 -9.82 32.47
N ARG A 14 -25.59 -10.28 32.43
CA ARG A 14 -24.80 -10.56 33.62
C ARG A 14 -23.42 -9.93 33.46
N ILE A 15 -23.32 -8.68 33.91
CA ILE A 15 -22.05 -7.96 34.08
C ILE A 15 -21.40 -8.49 35.36
N ARG A 16 -20.25 -9.15 35.25
CA ARG A 16 -19.36 -9.42 36.39
C ARG A 16 -18.38 -8.25 36.52
N LYS A 17 -18.51 -7.50 37.61
CA LYS A 17 -17.46 -6.58 38.10
C LYS A 17 -16.25 -7.40 38.55
N GLN A 18 -15.11 -7.25 37.89
CA GLN A 18 -13.82 -7.63 38.46
C GLN A 18 -13.25 -6.41 39.21
N ARG A 19 -12.95 -6.62 40.49
CA ARG A 19 -12.23 -5.66 41.34
C ARG A 19 -10.76 -5.66 40.93
N LEU A 20 -10.23 -4.47 40.67
CA LEU A 20 -8.79 -4.21 40.65
C LEU A 20 -8.25 -4.35 42.08
N VAL A 21 -7.23 -5.19 42.24
CA VAL A 21 -6.42 -5.30 43.46
C VAL A 21 -5.10 -4.59 43.13
N THR A 22 -4.84 -3.48 43.82
CA THR A 22 -3.53 -2.82 43.89
C THR A 22 -2.71 -3.47 45.01
N PRO A 23 -1.44 -3.83 44.80
CA PRO A 23 -0.53 -4.11 45.90
C PRO A 23 0.21 -2.83 46.33
N ASP A 24 0.02 -2.48 47.59
CA ASP A 24 0.89 -1.64 48.41
C ASP A 24 2.28 -2.28 48.53
N PHE A 25 3.34 -1.49 48.35
CA PHE A 25 4.67 -1.82 48.84
C PHE A 25 5.27 -0.60 49.57
N THR A 26 5.17 -0.63 50.90
CA THR A 26 5.87 0.25 51.83
C THR A 26 7.10 -0.45 52.41
N SER A 27 8.29 0.07 52.08
CA SER A 27 9.49 0.23 52.94
C SER A 27 10.29 -1.02 53.38
N PRO A 28 11.54 -0.89 53.90
CA PRO A 28 12.58 0.16 53.79
C PRO A 28 14.01 -0.37 53.41
N LEU A 29 14.92 0.58 53.12
CA LEU A 29 16.40 0.44 53.03
C LEU A 29 17.04 -0.10 54.33
N PRO A 30 18.20 -0.80 54.25
CA PRO A 30 19.52 -0.15 54.49
C PRO A 30 20.62 -0.79 53.58
N ALA A 31 21.90 -0.40 53.45
CA ALA A 31 22.83 0.48 54.14
C ALA A 31 23.97 0.87 53.16
N LYS A 32 24.76 1.88 53.55
CA LYS A 32 26.03 2.36 52.98
C LYS A 32 27.05 1.25 52.67
N ILE A 33 27.98 1.52 51.75
CA ILE A 33 29.47 1.43 51.89
C ILE A 33 30.12 1.82 50.53
N VAL A 34 30.76 3.00 50.45
CA VAL A 34 32.23 3.27 50.36
C VAL A 34 32.77 3.33 48.92
N MET A 35 33.46 4.44 48.66
CA MET A 35 34.24 4.75 47.46
C MET A 35 35.43 3.81 47.26
N SER A 36 35.72 3.45 46.02
CA SER A 36 37.10 3.44 45.53
C SER A 36 37.14 3.83 44.05
N GLN A 37 38.05 4.76 43.75
CA GLN A 37 38.49 5.08 42.40
C GLN A 37 39.44 3.96 41.92
N SER A 38 39.32 3.56 40.66
CA SER A 38 40.49 3.14 39.88
C SER A 38 40.32 3.58 38.43
N GLN A 39 41.34 4.30 37.96
CA GLN A 39 41.57 4.67 36.58
C GLN A 39 41.93 3.43 35.74
N ASP A 40 41.95 3.64 34.41
CA ASP A 40 42.39 2.76 33.32
C ASP A 40 41.38 1.73 32.78
N SER A 41 40.73 2.12 31.68
CA SER A 41 40.68 1.24 30.50
C SER A 41 40.47 2.06 29.22
N THR A 42 41.38 1.84 28.29
CA THR A 42 41.38 2.23 26.88
C THR A 42 40.02 2.04 26.22
N ALA A 43 39.49 3.13 25.66
CA ALA A 43 38.31 3.10 24.80
C ALA A 43 38.65 2.40 23.48
N THR A 44 38.32 1.11 23.39
CA THR A 44 38.15 0.43 22.11
C THR A 44 36.91 1.01 21.45
N ILE A 45 37.11 1.88 20.46
CA ILE A 45 36.05 2.32 19.55
C ILE A 45 35.66 1.08 18.73
N ILE A 46 34.57 0.43 19.12
CA ILE A 46 33.88 -0.53 18.26
C ILE A 46 33.07 0.33 17.30
N GLU A 47 33.60 0.54 16.09
CA GLU A 47 32.79 0.91 14.92
C GLU A 47 31.86 -0.27 14.61
N GLU A 48 30.76 -0.36 15.34
CA GLU A 48 29.60 -1.11 14.89
C GLU A 48 28.97 -0.29 13.76
N ALA A 49 29.51 -0.44 12.55
CA ALA A 49 28.83 -0.01 11.35
C ALA A 49 27.46 -0.70 11.35
N ALA A 50 26.40 0.08 11.59
CA ALA A 50 25.05 -0.41 11.47
C ALA A 50 24.92 -1.06 10.09
N VAL A 51 24.77 -2.39 10.07
CA VAL A 51 24.52 -3.14 8.85
C VAL A 51 23.17 -2.67 8.35
N VAL A 52 23.18 -1.68 7.46
CA VAL A 52 22.00 -1.28 6.69
C VAL A 52 21.51 -2.55 6.00
N PRO A 53 20.27 -3.00 6.24
CA PRO A 53 19.73 -4.15 5.54
C PRO A 53 19.93 -3.93 4.04
N LYS A 54 20.50 -4.91 3.32
CA LYS A 54 20.55 -4.87 1.85
C LYS A 54 19.13 -4.70 1.34
N GLY A 55 18.75 -3.46 1.04
CA GLY A 55 17.49 -3.13 0.38
C GLY A 55 17.54 -3.60 -1.07
N PRO A 56 16.40 -3.57 -1.78
CA PRO A 56 16.40 -3.81 -3.22
C PRO A 56 17.42 -2.87 -3.89
N ALA A 57 18.18 -3.41 -4.86
CA ALA A 57 19.14 -2.61 -5.62
C ALA A 57 18.42 -1.39 -6.21
N LEU A 58 18.97 -0.19 -5.97
CA LEU A 58 18.47 1.03 -6.58
C LEU A 58 18.81 0.97 -8.07
N CYS A 59 17.81 0.98 -8.96
CA CYS A 59 18.06 1.21 -10.39
C CYS A 59 18.89 2.48 -10.58
N SER A 60 19.70 2.54 -11.65
CA SER A 60 20.47 3.75 -12.01
C SER A 60 19.54 4.98 -11.99
N LEU A 61 19.76 5.85 -11.00
CA LEU A 61 18.99 7.07 -10.75
C LEU A 61 19.17 8.11 -11.87
N ASP A 62 20.09 7.86 -12.80
CA ASP A 62 20.52 8.81 -13.83
C ASP A 62 19.44 9.04 -14.90
N LYS A 63 18.53 8.08 -15.14
CA LYS A 63 17.46 8.25 -16.13
C LYS A 63 16.22 8.98 -15.59
N ILE A 64 16.02 8.99 -14.27
CA ILE A 64 14.77 9.46 -13.63
C ILE A 64 14.95 10.85 -13.01
N GLY A 65 16.12 11.11 -12.44
CA GLY A 65 16.34 12.24 -11.55
C GLY A 65 16.12 13.61 -12.18
N ASP A 66 16.38 13.75 -13.48
CA ASP A 66 16.45 15.06 -14.15
C ASP A 66 15.20 15.41 -14.97
N GLN A 67 14.26 14.48 -15.15
CA GLN A 67 13.07 14.73 -15.98
C GLN A 67 12.00 15.57 -15.26
N TYR A 68 11.94 15.49 -13.93
CA TYR A 68 10.91 16.16 -13.14
C TYR A 68 11.55 17.01 -12.05
N LEU A 69 11.16 18.28 -12.02
CA LEU A 69 11.59 19.23 -11.00
C LEU A 69 10.55 19.28 -9.87
N LEU A 70 11.03 19.20 -8.64
CA LEU A 70 10.21 19.28 -7.44
C LEU A 70 10.40 20.65 -6.78
N THR A 71 9.29 21.36 -6.59
CA THR A 71 9.26 22.60 -5.82
C THR A 71 9.29 22.29 -4.32
N HIS A 72 9.76 23.25 -3.52
CA HIS A 72 9.66 23.18 -2.07
C HIS A 72 8.21 22.90 -1.62
N ASP A 73 7.24 23.64 -2.19
CA ASP A 73 5.83 23.51 -1.85
C ASP A 73 5.27 22.11 -2.13
N GLY A 74 5.73 21.46 -3.21
CA GLY A 74 5.37 20.08 -3.54
C GLY A 74 5.86 19.08 -2.47
N VAL A 75 7.11 19.24 -2.03
CA VAL A 75 7.72 18.41 -0.98
C VAL A 75 7.07 18.67 0.38
N GLU A 76 6.87 19.93 0.76
CA GLU A 76 6.20 20.34 1.99
C GLU A 76 4.74 19.88 2.03
N ARG A 77 4.04 19.91 0.88
CA ARG A 77 2.69 19.33 0.76
C ARG A 77 2.68 17.83 1.06
N THR A 78 3.64 17.07 0.52
CA THR A 78 3.76 15.64 0.85
C THR A 78 4.09 15.41 2.31
N PHE A 79 4.98 16.23 2.89
CA PHE A 79 5.33 16.15 4.31
C PHE A 79 4.10 16.37 5.20
N ARG A 80 3.26 17.37 4.91
CA ARG A 80 1.98 17.58 5.60
C ARG A 80 1.10 16.33 5.56
N GLY A 81 1.03 15.67 4.41
CA GLY A 81 0.26 14.44 4.28
C GLY A 81 0.89 13.26 5.04
N LEU A 82 2.22 13.16 5.09
CA LEU A 82 2.93 12.16 5.87
C LEU A 82 2.63 12.30 7.37
N ILE A 83 2.62 13.52 7.91
CA ILE A 83 2.31 13.79 9.33
C ILE A 83 0.93 13.21 9.66
N VAL A 84 -0.08 13.46 8.82
CA VAL A 84 -1.43 12.91 9.02
C VAL A 84 -1.43 11.39 8.89
N ALA A 85 -0.73 10.83 7.90
CA ALA A 85 -0.67 9.39 7.67
C ALA A 85 0.00 8.62 8.82
N THR A 86 1.00 9.21 9.47
CA THR A 86 1.84 8.53 10.48
C THR A 86 1.54 8.94 11.93
N LYS A 87 0.81 10.05 12.14
CA LYS A 87 0.73 10.72 13.45
C LYS A 87 2.14 11.01 14.01
N LEU A 88 3.01 11.54 13.15
CA LEU A 88 4.37 11.90 13.49
C LEU A 88 4.39 12.77 14.75
N ASP A 89 5.30 12.50 15.69
CA ASP A 89 5.39 13.30 16.91
C ASP A 89 5.96 14.70 16.62
N GLU A 90 5.68 15.63 17.54
CA GLU A 90 6.04 17.04 17.39
C GLU A 90 7.55 17.28 17.27
N VAL A 91 8.39 16.42 17.86
CA VAL A 91 9.85 16.59 17.81
C VAL A 91 10.35 16.26 16.41
N ARG A 92 9.96 15.10 15.88
CA ARG A 92 10.29 14.69 14.52
C ARG A 92 9.72 15.66 13.49
N GLU A 93 8.46 16.06 13.66
CA GLU A 93 7.82 17.05 12.78
C GLU A 93 8.62 18.35 12.74
N ARG A 94 8.94 18.92 13.90
CA ARG A 94 9.66 20.20 13.99
C ARG A 94 11.04 20.13 13.35
N ASN A 95 11.75 19.01 13.52
CA ASN A 95 13.08 18.82 12.94
C ASN A 95 13.04 18.77 11.41
N ILE A 96 12.10 18.01 10.84
CA ILE A 96 11.92 17.96 9.39
C ILE A 96 11.46 19.31 8.85
N ARG A 97 10.47 19.95 9.49
CA ARG A 97 9.95 21.27 9.09
C ARG A 97 11.04 22.34 9.10
N LYS A 98 11.90 22.34 10.13
CA LYS A 98 13.05 23.26 10.22
C LYS A 98 14.01 23.04 9.06
N TRP A 99 14.34 21.79 8.73
CA TRP A 99 15.21 21.49 7.61
C TRP A 99 14.59 21.89 6.27
N LEU A 100 13.31 21.59 6.03
CA LEU A 100 12.59 22.02 4.82
C LEU A 100 12.62 23.55 4.67
N SER A 101 12.36 24.29 5.75
CA SER A 101 12.43 25.76 5.76
C SER A 101 13.82 26.29 5.40
N GLN A 102 14.89 25.59 5.79
CA GLN A 102 16.26 25.95 5.39
C GLN A 102 16.51 25.66 3.91
N GLN A 103 15.88 24.61 3.35
CA GLN A 103 15.95 24.35 1.92
C GLN A 103 15.17 25.40 1.13
N GLN A 104 14.04 25.92 1.64
CA GLN A 104 13.30 27.02 1.00
C GLN A 104 14.23 28.21 0.68
N GLU A 105 15.08 28.64 1.62
CA GLU A 105 16.01 29.77 1.41
C GLU A 105 17.01 29.50 0.27
N VAL A 106 17.39 28.23 0.06
CA VAL A 106 18.25 27.80 -1.06
C VAL A 106 17.42 27.73 -2.36
N LEU A 107 16.18 27.27 -2.26
CA LEU A 107 15.24 26.97 -3.34
C LEU A 107 14.48 28.17 -3.90
N ASP A 108 14.41 29.29 -3.18
CA ASP A 108 13.79 30.54 -3.63
C ASP A 108 14.43 31.07 -4.93
N SER A 109 15.52 30.43 -5.39
CA SER A 109 16.13 30.64 -6.69
C SER A 109 15.61 29.71 -7.81
N GLN A 110 15.44 28.39 -7.62
CA GLN A 110 14.89 27.44 -8.63
C GLN A 110 14.40 26.09 -8.01
N PRO A 111 13.42 25.40 -8.65
CA PRO A 111 13.09 24.00 -8.34
C PRO A 111 14.28 23.04 -8.48
N LEU A 112 14.34 21.97 -7.68
CA LEU A 112 15.40 20.97 -7.76
C LEU A 112 14.95 19.69 -8.45
N SER A 113 15.90 19.02 -9.09
CA SER A 113 15.72 17.66 -9.58
C SER A 113 15.51 16.68 -8.42
N VAL A 114 14.93 15.52 -8.70
CA VAL A 114 14.70 14.47 -7.69
C VAL A 114 16.03 14.02 -7.07
N ASN A 115 17.08 13.89 -7.90
CA ASN A 115 18.41 13.48 -7.42
C ASN A 115 19.03 14.53 -6.50
N GLN A 116 18.87 15.82 -6.81
CA GLN A 116 19.33 16.91 -5.94
C GLN A 116 18.61 16.89 -4.59
N TRP A 117 17.31 16.64 -4.57
CA TRP A 117 16.56 16.46 -3.31
C TRP A 117 17.04 15.26 -2.50
N LEU A 118 17.20 14.08 -3.13
CA LEU A 118 17.68 12.88 -2.46
C LEU A 118 19.10 13.07 -1.91
N GLU A 119 19.97 13.76 -2.63
CA GLU A 119 21.33 14.06 -2.17
C GLU A 119 21.34 15.03 -0.99
N ALA A 120 20.52 16.09 -1.04
CA ALA A 120 20.34 17.01 0.08
C ALA A 120 19.84 16.28 1.35
N VAL A 121 18.89 15.35 1.19
CA VAL A 121 18.39 14.49 2.27
C VAL A 121 19.49 13.59 2.83
N ARG A 122 20.26 12.90 1.98
CA ARG A 122 21.38 12.04 2.43
C ARG A 122 22.45 12.82 3.16
N SER A 123 22.84 13.97 2.62
CA SER A 123 23.83 14.87 3.24
C SER A 123 23.41 15.25 4.66
N ARG A 124 22.12 15.57 4.86
CA ARG A 124 21.61 15.96 6.17
C ARG A 124 21.40 14.80 7.14
N PHE A 125 20.79 13.70 6.69
CA PHE A 125 20.24 12.65 7.55
C PHE A 125 20.98 11.31 7.46
N SER A 126 22.20 11.27 6.90
CA SER A 126 22.99 10.03 6.74
C SER A 126 23.17 9.22 8.02
N GLN A 127 23.24 9.87 9.18
CA GLN A 127 23.40 9.23 10.50
C GLN A 127 22.06 9.01 11.23
N GLU A 128 20.95 9.43 10.63
CA GLU A 128 19.63 9.45 11.23
C GLU A 128 18.67 8.61 10.36
N LEU A 129 18.86 7.28 10.34
CA LEU A 129 18.19 6.35 9.41
C LEU A 129 16.68 6.57 9.31
N GLU A 130 16.00 6.77 10.44
CA GLU A 130 14.55 7.02 10.47
C GLU A 130 14.16 8.27 9.67
N TYR A 131 14.86 9.39 9.89
CA TYR A 131 14.63 10.63 9.14
C TYR A 131 14.99 10.47 7.66
N LEU A 132 16.10 9.79 7.37
CA LEU A 132 16.54 9.51 6.01
C LEU A 132 15.47 8.78 5.20
N VAL A 133 14.90 7.68 5.74
CA VAL A 133 13.90 6.90 5.01
C VAL A 133 12.56 7.63 4.88
N LEU A 134 12.15 8.41 5.88
CA LEU A 134 10.93 9.22 5.81
C LEU A 134 11.06 10.35 4.77
N MET A 135 12.21 11.04 4.75
CA MET A 135 12.47 12.11 3.79
C MET A 135 12.59 11.58 2.35
N ASN A 136 13.25 10.43 2.15
CA ASN A 136 13.30 9.77 0.85
C ASN A 136 11.89 9.38 0.36
N LEU A 137 11.02 8.89 1.26
CA LEU A 137 9.61 8.62 0.92
C LEU A 137 8.86 9.90 0.53
N ILE A 138 9.07 11.02 1.23
CA ILE A 138 8.45 12.32 0.90
C ILE A 138 8.88 12.77 -0.49
N VAL A 139 10.18 12.71 -0.81
CA VAL A 139 10.70 13.06 -2.13
C VAL A 139 10.11 12.12 -3.19
N GLY A 140 10.10 10.82 -2.91
CA GLY A 140 9.54 9.81 -3.81
C GLY A 140 8.06 10.03 -4.14
N ILE A 141 7.20 10.25 -3.13
CA ILE A 141 5.78 10.53 -3.35
C ILE A 141 5.59 11.86 -4.10
N SER A 142 6.42 12.87 -3.82
CA SER A 142 6.36 14.15 -4.54
C SER A 142 6.68 13.96 -6.03
N TYR A 143 7.69 13.15 -6.35
CA TYR A 143 7.97 12.73 -7.72
C TYR A 143 6.78 11.99 -8.35
N MET A 144 6.21 10.99 -7.66
CA MET A 144 5.07 10.25 -8.18
C MET A 144 3.85 11.14 -8.43
N ARG A 145 3.62 12.15 -7.59
CA ARG A 145 2.56 13.15 -7.79
C ARG A 145 2.79 13.95 -9.06
N GLU A 146 3.97 14.55 -9.21
CA GLU A 146 4.26 15.37 -10.38
C GLU A 146 4.20 14.51 -11.65
N ARG A 147 4.82 13.33 -11.65
CA ARG A 147 4.74 12.43 -12.80
C ARG A 147 3.32 12.00 -13.13
N GLY A 148 2.54 11.58 -12.13
CA GLY A 148 1.16 11.11 -12.34
C GLY A 148 0.23 12.19 -12.91
N ARG A 149 0.56 13.48 -12.71
CA ARG A 149 -0.20 14.60 -13.29
C ARG A 149 0.18 14.93 -14.73
N HIS A 150 1.37 14.52 -15.18
CA HIS A 150 1.89 14.82 -16.52
C HIS A 150 1.90 13.59 -17.45
N SER A 151 1.98 12.38 -16.92
CA SER A 151 2.04 11.15 -17.70
C SER A 151 0.67 10.53 -17.91
N THR A 152 0.42 10.07 -19.14
CA THR A 152 -0.73 9.23 -19.52
C THR A 152 -0.31 7.82 -19.93
N GLU A 153 0.94 7.43 -19.65
CA GLU A 153 1.48 6.15 -20.10
C GLU A 153 0.90 4.99 -19.29
N PRO A 154 0.40 3.92 -19.95
CA PRO A 154 -0.19 2.78 -19.26
C PRO A 154 0.86 1.90 -18.58
N GLU A 155 2.12 1.92 -19.02
CA GLU A 155 3.23 1.20 -18.39
C GLU A 155 4.20 2.20 -17.75
N ASP A 156 4.59 1.95 -16.51
CA ASP A 156 5.49 2.86 -15.76
C ASP A 156 6.41 2.09 -14.82
N VAL A 157 7.08 1.07 -15.36
CA VAL A 157 8.05 0.22 -14.65
C VAL A 157 9.15 1.07 -14.01
N VAL A 158 9.61 2.09 -14.72
CA VAL A 158 10.68 3.00 -14.29
C VAL A 158 10.32 3.68 -12.97
N SER A 159 9.13 4.26 -12.87
CA SER A 159 8.72 4.97 -11.65
C SER A 159 8.36 4.02 -10.52
N GLN A 160 7.81 2.85 -10.85
CA GLN A 160 7.58 1.79 -9.87
C GLN A 160 8.89 1.32 -9.23
N ASN A 161 9.93 1.10 -10.03
CA ASN A 161 11.25 0.69 -9.55
C ASN A 161 11.95 1.82 -8.78
N PHE A 162 11.65 3.08 -9.08
CA PHE A 162 12.13 4.22 -8.31
C PHE A 162 11.46 4.35 -6.95
N ILE A 163 10.13 4.33 -6.88
CA ILE A 163 9.42 4.60 -5.63
C ILE A 163 9.46 3.43 -4.65
N TRP A 164 9.50 2.20 -5.17
CA TRP A 164 9.38 1.00 -4.34
C TRP A 164 10.47 0.88 -3.25
N PRO A 165 11.78 1.07 -3.54
CA PRO A 165 12.82 1.06 -2.51
C PRO A 165 12.56 2.05 -1.38
N HIS A 166 11.99 3.22 -1.68
CA HIS A 166 11.67 4.24 -0.67
C HIS A 166 10.48 3.83 0.20
N ILE A 167 9.43 3.23 -0.39
CA ILE A 167 8.30 2.66 0.35
C ILE A 167 8.79 1.52 1.25
N TYR A 168 9.52 0.56 0.69
CA TYR A 168 10.07 -0.59 1.42
C TYR A 168 10.92 -0.12 2.59
N ALA A 169 11.88 0.78 2.36
CA ALA A 169 12.77 1.27 3.41
C ALA A 169 12.01 2.01 4.51
N ALA A 170 11.04 2.87 4.17
CA ALA A 170 10.24 3.57 5.17
C ALA A 170 9.43 2.59 6.02
N LEU A 171 8.66 1.68 5.40
CA LEU A 171 7.78 0.77 6.13
C LEU A 171 8.54 -0.29 6.94
N ALA A 172 9.68 -0.75 6.46
CA ALA A 172 10.52 -1.72 7.18
C ALA A 172 11.28 -1.11 8.37
N ASN A 173 11.69 0.16 8.28
CA ASN A 173 12.55 0.81 9.29
C ASN A 173 11.80 1.73 10.26
N THR A 174 10.51 2.02 10.03
CA THR A 174 9.72 2.93 10.89
C THR A 174 8.44 2.26 11.43
N LYS A 175 8.59 1.00 11.88
CA LYS A 175 7.49 0.04 12.16
C LYS A 175 6.33 0.59 13.01
N SER A 176 6.57 1.56 13.89
CA SER A 176 5.54 2.14 14.78
C SER A 176 4.75 3.30 14.15
N LEU A 177 5.28 3.93 13.09
CA LEU A 177 4.67 5.10 12.45
C LEU A 177 3.55 4.71 11.48
N PHE A 178 3.79 3.69 10.67
CA PHE A 178 2.84 3.26 9.66
C PHE A 178 1.95 2.13 10.17
N LYS A 179 0.65 2.43 10.28
CA LYS A 179 -0.35 1.47 10.78
C LYS A 179 -1.18 0.94 9.63
N PRO A 180 -1.09 -0.36 9.32
CA PRO A 180 -1.97 -0.96 8.32
C PRO A 180 -3.41 -1.00 8.84
N SER A 181 -4.36 -1.09 7.92
CA SER A 181 -5.78 -1.26 8.22
C SER A 181 -6.45 -2.10 7.15
N ARG A 182 -7.46 -2.88 7.55
CA ARG A 182 -8.25 -3.69 6.61
C ARG A 182 -9.29 -2.83 5.88
N SER A 183 -9.41 -2.93 4.57
CA SER A 183 -10.47 -2.26 3.81
C SER A 183 -11.79 -3.04 3.82
N SER A 184 -12.90 -2.40 3.44
CA SER A 184 -14.17 -3.12 3.19
C SER A 184 -14.10 -4.05 1.97
N ALA A 185 -13.11 -3.86 1.10
CA ALA A 185 -12.83 -4.73 -0.04
C ALA A 185 -11.82 -5.84 0.28
N GLY A 186 -11.53 -6.09 1.57
CA GLY A 186 -10.72 -7.22 2.05
C GLY A 186 -9.20 -7.04 1.99
N PHE A 187 -8.69 -6.08 1.21
CA PHE A 187 -7.26 -5.78 1.17
C PHE A 187 -6.77 -4.98 2.38
N MET A 188 -5.50 -5.14 2.72
CA MET A 188 -4.77 -4.30 3.66
C MET A 188 -4.32 -3.02 2.99
N PHE A 189 -4.43 -1.88 3.68
CA PHE A 189 -3.82 -0.64 3.22
C PHE A 189 -2.92 -0.01 4.26
N VAL A 190 -1.85 0.63 3.81
CA VAL A 190 -0.94 1.45 4.63
C VAL A 190 -0.98 2.88 4.09
N PRO A 191 -1.46 3.88 4.86
CA PRO A 191 -1.44 5.26 4.42
C PRO A 191 0.00 5.78 4.39
N LEU A 192 0.41 6.36 3.26
CA LEU A 192 1.75 6.92 3.06
C LEU A 192 1.73 8.46 3.07
N CYS A 193 0.67 9.05 2.54
CA CYS A 193 0.39 10.48 2.56
C CYS A 193 -1.13 10.67 2.63
N SER A 194 -1.61 11.57 3.50
CA SER A 194 -3.04 11.85 3.65
C SER A 194 -3.33 13.34 3.81
N LEU A 195 -3.94 13.94 2.80
CA LEU A 195 -4.40 15.32 2.79
C LEU A 195 -5.92 15.32 2.70
N ILE A 196 -6.55 15.86 3.73
CA ILE A 196 -8.01 15.92 3.88
C ILE A 196 -8.41 17.38 4.04
N LYS A 197 -9.43 17.81 3.30
CA LYS A 197 -9.95 19.18 3.32
C LYS A 197 -11.46 19.13 3.54
N ASP A 198 -11.93 19.76 4.62
CA ASP A 198 -13.36 19.85 4.96
C ASP A 198 -14.07 18.48 5.02
N GLY A 199 -13.36 17.45 5.50
CA GLY A 199 -13.87 16.07 5.58
C GLY A 199 -13.87 15.31 4.25
N ALA A 200 -13.46 15.94 3.16
CA ALA A 200 -13.28 15.32 1.85
C ALA A 200 -11.80 14.98 1.58
N ILE A 201 -11.58 13.99 0.73
CA ILE A 201 -10.26 13.61 0.26
C ILE A 201 -9.73 14.73 -0.63
N ASP A 202 -8.58 15.32 -0.27
CA ASP A 202 -7.84 16.24 -1.14
C ASP A 202 -6.78 15.43 -1.92
N GLU A 203 -6.00 14.63 -1.21
CA GLU A 203 -5.07 13.66 -1.80
C GLU A 203 -4.75 12.53 -0.83
N LEU A 204 -4.72 11.28 -1.28
CA LEU A 204 -4.30 10.14 -0.47
C LEU A 204 -3.37 9.24 -1.26
N TRP A 205 -2.19 8.93 -0.71
CA TRP A 205 -1.31 7.88 -1.23
C TRP A 205 -1.30 6.71 -0.27
N ARG A 206 -1.54 5.50 -0.79
CA ARG A 206 -1.59 4.28 0.02
C ARG A 206 -0.94 3.11 -0.69
N LEU A 207 -0.25 2.27 0.07
CA LEU A 207 0.07 0.92 -0.37
C LEU A 207 -1.17 0.06 -0.11
N HIS A 208 -1.72 -0.59 -1.15
CA HIS A 208 -2.76 -1.62 -1.01
C HIS A 208 -2.14 -2.99 -1.22
N VAL A 209 -2.51 -3.97 -0.39
CA VAL A 209 -2.02 -5.35 -0.45
C VAL A 209 -3.19 -6.31 -0.21
N TRP A 210 -3.53 -7.10 -1.22
CA TRP A 210 -4.40 -8.26 -1.09
C TRP A 210 -3.54 -9.44 -0.66
N LEU A 211 -3.88 -10.07 0.46
CA LEU A 211 -3.17 -11.23 1.02
C LEU A 211 -3.98 -12.51 0.79
N PRO A 212 -3.38 -13.69 0.66
CA PRO A 212 -4.11 -14.97 0.58
C PRO A 212 -4.58 -15.44 1.97
N ASP A 213 -5.25 -14.57 2.72
CA ASP A 213 -5.68 -14.78 4.12
C ASP A 213 -7.19 -15.06 4.26
N GLY A 214 -7.89 -15.24 3.15
CA GLY A 214 -9.34 -15.46 3.12
C GLY A 214 -10.17 -14.17 3.18
N HIS A 215 -9.55 -13.00 3.33
CA HIS A 215 -10.27 -11.72 3.30
C HIS A 215 -10.31 -11.17 1.87
N ARG A 216 -11.49 -11.23 1.25
CA ARG A 216 -11.79 -10.62 -0.05
C ARG A 216 -13.02 -9.73 0.04
N ALA A 217 -13.16 -8.83 -0.92
CA ALA A 217 -14.40 -8.08 -1.09
C ALA A 217 -15.56 -9.06 -1.25
N ASP A 218 -16.68 -8.81 -0.58
CA ASP A 218 -17.91 -9.49 -0.93
C ASP A 218 -18.30 -9.03 -2.35
N PRO A 219 -18.41 -9.95 -3.32
CA PRO A 219 -18.74 -9.61 -4.70
C PRO A 219 -20.02 -8.78 -4.81
N ALA A 220 -20.97 -8.94 -3.89
CA ALA A 220 -22.26 -8.28 -3.91
C ALA A 220 -22.19 -6.76 -3.61
N ILE A 221 -21.07 -6.27 -3.07
CA ILE A 221 -20.82 -4.86 -2.70
C ILE A 221 -19.53 -4.32 -3.35
N SER A 222 -19.09 -4.94 -4.43
CA SER A 222 -17.78 -4.69 -5.03
C SER A 222 -17.76 -3.49 -6.00
N VAL A 223 -18.92 -3.12 -6.56
CA VAL A 223 -19.04 -2.04 -7.53
C VAL A 223 -19.12 -0.71 -6.80
N HIS A 224 -18.22 0.23 -7.12
CA HIS A 224 -18.13 1.51 -6.45
C HIS A 224 -17.60 2.61 -7.38
N GLY A 225 -17.97 3.86 -7.09
CA GLY A 225 -17.34 5.06 -7.64
C GLY A 225 -16.31 5.64 -6.66
N HIS A 226 -15.45 6.55 -7.14
CA HIS A 226 -14.43 7.19 -6.30
C HIS A 226 -14.76 8.65 -5.99
N HIS A 227 -14.50 9.05 -4.73
CA HIS A 227 -14.67 10.46 -4.30
C HIS A 227 -13.73 11.42 -5.03
N ALA A 228 -12.59 10.91 -5.48
CA ALA A 228 -11.57 11.64 -6.19
C ALA A 228 -10.98 10.74 -7.27
N PHE A 229 -10.37 11.32 -8.30
CA PHE A 229 -9.68 10.57 -9.35
C PHE A 229 -8.71 9.54 -8.74
N GLY A 230 -8.84 8.29 -9.18
CA GLY A 230 -8.02 7.17 -8.74
C GLY A 230 -6.93 6.83 -9.76
N GLN A 231 -5.71 6.59 -9.29
CA GLN A 231 -4.66 5.99 -10.11
C GLN A 231 -3.87 4.97 -9.31
N SER A 232 -3.50 3.89 -9.99
CA SER A 232 -2.85 2.74 -9.40
C SER A 232 -1.60 2.38 -10.20
N TRP A 233 -0.49 2.13 -9.51
CA TRP A 233 0.70 1.48 -10.06
C TRP A 233 0.81 0.07 -9.49
N ILE A 234 0.84 -0.94 -10.34
CA ILE A 234 0.86 -2.34 -9.91
C ILE A 234 2.28 -2.73 -9.47
N LEU A 235 2.48 -2.89 -8.17
CA LEU A 235 3.80 -3.18 -7.61
C LEU A 235 4.16 -4.66 -7.65
N ALA A 236 3.18 -5.56 -7.54
CA ALA A 236 3.36 -7.00 -7.55
C ALA A 236 2.02 -7.72 -7.80
N GLY A 237 2.09 -8.91 -8.39
CA GLY A 237 0.95 -9.77 -8.67
C GLY A 237 0.11 -9.32 -9.85
N GLU A 238 -1.10 -9.87 -9.92
CA GLU A 238 -2.10 -9.55 -10.94
C GLU A 238 -3.50 -9.38 -10.33
N GLY A 239 -4.32 -8.54 -10.96
CA GLY A 239 -5.71 -8.33 -10.60
C GLY A 239 -6.48 -7.88 -11.83
N THR A 240 -7.80 -8.07 -11.84
CA THR A 240 -8.64 -7.67 -12.97
C THR A 240 -9.56 -6.54 -12.57
N ASN A 241 -9.53 -5.45 -13.32
CA ASN A 241 -10.47 -4.36 -13.17
C ASN A 241 -11.67 -4.53 -14.09
N HIS A 242 -12.84 -4.12 -13.62
CA HIS A 242 -14.11 -4.25 -14.33
C HIS A 242 -14.83 -2.91 -14.31
N ARG A 243 -15.28 -2.45 -15.48
CA ARG A 243 -16.02 -1.19 -15.61
C ARG A 243 -17.51 -1.48 -15.71
N TRP A 244 -18.33 -0.53 -15.25
CA TRP A 244 -19.78 -0.68 -15.18
C TRP A 244 -20.48 0.55 -15.72
N ALA A 245 -21.53 0.33 -16.52
CA ALA A 245 -22.56 1.32 -16.76
C ALA A 245 -23.58 1.26 -15.63
N VAL A 246 -23.88 2.40 -15.02
CA VAL A 246 -24.77 2.50 -13.86
C VAL A 246 -25.83 3.55 -14.14
N ASP A 247 -27.08 3.11 -14.21
CA ASP A 247 -28.25 3.97 -14.42
C ASP A 247 -29.07 4.02 -13.13
N ALA A 248 -29.54 5.21 -12.74
CA ALA A 248 -30.55 5.34 -11.70
C ALA A 248 -31.88 4.74 -12.18
N VAL A 249 -32.62 4.13 -11.25
CA VAL A 249 -33.93 3.52 -11.52
C VAL A 249 -34.98 4.24 -10.67
N ASP A 250 -35.99 4.79 -11.34
CA ASP A 250 -37.11 5.47 -10.68
C ASP A 250 -38.01 4.48 -9.92
N ASP A 251 -38.74 4.97 -8.93
CA ASP A 251 -39.60 4.15 -8.06
C ASP A 251 -40.63 3.31 -8.84
N ASP A 252 -41.18 3.87 -9.92
CA ASP A 252 -42.15 3.18 -10.80
C ASP A 252 -41.54 1.96 -11.52
N HIS A 253 -40.22 1.91 -11.65
CA HIS A 253 -39.46 0.85 -12.31
C HIS A 253 -38.53 0.11 -11.33
N ALA A 254 -38.75 0.22 -10.02
CA ALA A 254 -37.89 -0.39 -9.00
C ALA A 254 -37.69 -1.90 -9.22
N ALA A 255 -38.64 -2.60 -9.86
CA ALA A 255 -38.51 -4.00 -10.24
C ALA A 255 -37.30 -4.30 -11.16
N GLU A 256 -36.86 -3.34 -11.97
CA GLU A 256 -35.73 -3.44 -12.90
C GLU A 256 -34.37 -3.20 -12.23
N ALA A 257 -34.36 -2.74 -10.98
CA ALA A 257 -33.14 -2.46 -10.24
C ALA A 257 -32.38 -3.75 -9.93
N THR A 258 -31.07 -3.71 -10.20
CA THR A 258 -30.15 -4.80 -9.83
C THR A 258 -29.44 -4.55 -8.51
N HIS A 259 -29.31 -3.28 -8.10
CA HIS A 259 -28.58 -2.85 -6.91
C HIS A 259 -29.30 -1.73 -6.16
N ALA A 260 -28.85 -1.48 -4.94
CA ALA A 260 -29.14 -0.25 -4.20
C ALA A 260 -27.85 0.56 -3.97
N GLU A 261 -27.98 1.88 -3.83
CA GLU A 261 -26.88 2.78 -3.44
C GLU A 261 -26.63 2.69 -1.94
N TYR A 262 -25.35 2.55 -1.59
CA TYR A 262 -24.83 2.60 -0.23
C TYR A 262 -23.84 3.75 -0.08
N ARG A 263 -23.92 4.43 1.06
CA ARG A 263 -22.98 5.50 1.43
C ARG A 263 -22.11 5.08 2.60
N VAL A 264 -20.86 5.52 2.60
CA VAL A 264 -19.92 5.15 3.67
C VAL A 264 -19.96 6.18 4.80
N SER A 265 -20.03 5.69 6.03
CA SER A 265 -19.79 6.45 7.25
C SER A 265 -18.56 5.88 7.95
N TRP A 266 -17.66 6.75 8.40
CA TRP A 266 -16.38 6.41 8.98
C TRP A 266 -16.38 6.68 10.48
N ASP A 267 -15.81 5.77 11.27
CA ASP A 267 -15.66 5.91 12.72
C ASP A 267 -14.19 5.83 13.10
N ASP A 268 -13.69 6.80 13.85
CA ASP A 268 -12.30 6.88 14.35
C ASP A 268 -12.20 6.54 15.86
N GLY A 269 -13.25 5.97 16.44
CA GLY A 269 -13.40 5.70 17.86
C GLY A 269 -13.96 6.88 18.65
N LYS A 270 -14.18 8.04 18.02
CA LYS A 270 -14.80 9.22 18.62
C LYS A 270 -16.21 9.49 18.09
N GLY A 271 -16.70 8.66 17.18
CA GLY A 271 -18.04 8.75 16.59
C GLY A 271 -18.03 8.59 15.08
N SER A 272 -19.20 8.25 14.55
CA SER A 272 -19.38 8.05 13.11
C SER A 272 -19.65 9.38 12.39
N SER A 273 -19.04 9.59 11.23
CA SER A 273 -19.29 10.73 10.37
C SER A 273 -19.14 10.38 8.89
N PRO A 274 -19.83 11.08 7.98
CA PRO A 274 -19.68 10.85 6.54
C PRO A 274 -18.30 11.31 6.01
N GLY A 275 -17.61 12.21 6.73
CA GLY A 275 -16.30 12.70 6.33
C GLY A 275 -15.21 11.63 6.48
N TYR A 276 -14.32 11.55 5.50
CA TYR A 276 -13.24 10.57 5.48
C TYR A 276 -12.30 10.73 6.69
N LYS A 277 -11.83 9.60 7.23
CA LYS A 277 -10.90 9.54 8.37
C LYS A 277 -9.69 8.65 8.02
N THR A 278 -8.48 9.21 8.08
CA THR A 278 -7.25 8.45 7.81
C THR A 278 -7.07 7.24 8.72
N HIS A 279 -7.40 7.40 10.00
CA HIS A 279 -7.18 6.41 11.06
C HIS A 279 -8.50 5.88 11.62
N GLN A 280 -9.35 5.37 10.72
CA GLN A 280 -10.65 4.82 11.10
C GLN A 280 -10.51 3.44 11.75
N VAL A 281 -11.34 3.16 12.76
CA VAL A 281 -11.42 1.85 13.44
C VAL A 281 -12.49 0.95 12.84
N SER A 282 -13.53 1.56 12.23
CA SER A 282 -14.58 0.86 11.50
C SER A 282 -15.14 1.73 10.37
N SER A 283 -15.86 1.12 9.46
CA SER A 283 -16.69 1.82 8.47
C SER A 283 -18.03 1.14 8.35
N THR A 284 -19.10 1.91 8.28
CA THR A 284 -20.44 1.41 8.00
C THR A 284 -20.83 1.80 6.60
N ILE A 285 -21.24 0.84 5.77
CA ILE A 285 -21.92 1.16 4.53
C ILE A 285 -23.43 1.16 4.78
N VAL A 286 -24.07 2.29 4.50
CA VAL A 286 -25.46 2.59 4.86
C VAL A 286 -26.30 2.55 3.60
N ASN A 287 -27.29 1.66 3.56
CA ASN A 287 -28.23 1.59 2.45
C ASN A 287 -29.05 2.90 2.39
N THR A 288 -29.06 3.54 1.24
CA THR A 288 -29.83 4.77 0.99
C THR A 288 -31.24 4.51 0.46
N TYR A 289 -31.52 3.26 0.09
CA TYR A 289 -32.73 2.80 -0.57
C TYR A 289 -33.01 3.47 -1.92
N LYS A 290 -31.99 4.03 -2.55
CA LYS A 290 -32.04 4.45 -3.96
C LYS A 290 -31.60 3.31 -4.84
N TYR A 291 -32.32 3.10 -5.94
CA TYR A 291 -32.18 1.93 -6.79
C TYR A 291 -31.42 2.23 -8.07
N PHE A 292 -30.59 1.28 -8.48
CA PHE A 292 -29.73 1.40 -9.64
C PHE A 292 -29.72 0.10 -10.46
N ARG A 293 -29.50 0.25 -11.76
CA ARG A 293 -29.19 -0.84 -12.67
C ARG A 293 -27.73 -0.73 -13.08
N ALA A 294 -26.93 -1.70 -12.67
CA ALA A 294 -25.54 -1.83 -13.08
C ALA A 294 -25.39 -2.92 -14.15
N THR A 295 -24.71 -2.58 -15.24
CA THR A 295 -24.36 -3.49 -16.34
C THR A 295 -22.86 -3.46 -16.57
N ARG A 296 -22.22 -4.63 -16.55
CA ARG A 296 -20.78 -4.74 -16.76
C ARG A 296 -20.43 -4.40 -18.20
N LEU A 297 -19.44 -3.54 -18.39
CA LEU A 297 -18.87 -3.23 -19.70
C LEU A 297 -17.91 -4.36 -20.09
N GLY A 298 -18.06 -4.91 -21.29
CA GLY A 298 -17.48 -6.20 -21.68
C GLY A 298 -15.95 -6.31 -21.77
N SER A 299 -15.20 -5.24 -21.49
CA SER A 299 -13.74 -5.28 -21.41
C SER A 299 -13.27 -5.58 -20.00
N GLU A 300 -12.60 -6.72 -19.83
CA GLU A 300 -11.81 -7.03 -18.63
C GLU A 300 -10.37 -6.60 -18.87
N GLU A 301 -9.83 -5.78 -17.98
CA GLU A 301 -8.44 -5.34 -18.03
C GLU A 301 -7.70 -6.05 -16.90
N THR A 302 -6.86 -7.04 -17.25
CA THR A 302 -5.98 -7.71 -16.30
C THR A 302 -4.70 -6.90 -16.16
N GLU A 303 -4.53 -6.35 -14.97
CA GLU A 303 -3.44 -5.48 -14.57
C GLU A 303 -2.37 -6.31 -13.87
N ARG A 304 -1.12 -6.15 -14.29
CA ARG A 304 0.04 -6.88 -13.75
C ARG A 304 1.17 -5.92 -13.42
N ARG A 305 2.18 -6.38 -12.68
CA ARG A 305 3.34 -5.57 -12.30
C ARG A 305 3.92 -4.81 -13.51
N GLY A 306 4.26 -3.53 -13.29
CA GLY A 306 4.75 -2.64 -14.34
C GLY A 306 3.66 -1.83 -15.03
N MET A 307 2.40 -2.26 -14.96
CA MET A 307 1.25 -1.53 -15.49
C MET A 307 0.73 -0.49 -14.50
N THR A 308 -0.04 0.43 -15.04
CA THR A 308 -0.80 1.44 -14.31
C THR A 308 -2.20 1.52 -14.89
N TYR A 309 -3.18 1.83 -14.05
CA TYR A 309 -4.53 2.14 -14.50
C TYR A 309 -5.07 3.34 -13.73
N SER A 310 -6.08 3.97 -14.32
CA SER A 310 -6.79 5.09 -13.70
C SER A 310 -8.29 4.90 -13.77
N VAL A 311 -8.98 5.52 -12.82
CA VAL A 311 -10.43 5.48 -12.66
C VAL A 311 -10.85 6.92 -12.43
N SER A 312 -11.66 7.45 -13.35
CA SER A 312 -12.16 8.82 -13.17
C SER A 312 -13.14 8.89 -11.99
N GLN A 313 -13.35 10.08 -11.43
CA GLN A 313 -14.24 10.26 -10.27
C GLN A 313 -15.70 9.86 -10.52
N ASP A 314 -16.13 9.80 -11.78
CA ASP A 314 -17.52 9.48 -12.18
C ASP A 314 -17.64 8.07 -12.79
N GLU A 315 -16.54 7.31 -12.85
CA GLU A 315 -16.52 5.96 -13.37
C GLU A 315 -16.81 4.93 -12.27
N TRP A 316 -17.67 3.97 -12.62
CA TRP A 316 -18.02 2.86 -11.75
C TRP A 316 -17.16 1.66 -12.08
N HIS A 317 -16.48 1.11 -11.08
CA HIS A 317 -15.62 -0.04 -11.28
C HIS A 317 -15.70 -1.04 -10.13
N SER A 318 -15.19 -2.24 -10.37
CA SER A 318 -14.89 -3.23 -9.34
C SER A 318 -13.59 -3.93 -9.69
N SER A 319 -12.86 -4.40 -8.68
CA SER A 319 -11.60 -5.10 -8.88
C SER A 319 -11.68 -6.50 -8.28
N THR A 320 -11.20 -7.49 -9.03
CA THR A 320 -11.18 -8.90 -8.62
C THR A 320 -9.73 -9.37 -8.52
N VAL A 321 -9.40 -10.03 -7.43
CA VAL A 321 -8.08 -10.65 -7.18
C VAL A 321 -8.31 -12.07 -6.72
N ALA A 322 -7.60 -13.03 -7.32
CA ALA A 322 -7.73 -14.43 -6.94
C ALA A 322 -7.43 -14.63 -5.43
N PRO A 323 -8.15 -15.54 -4.74
CA PRO A 323 -7.97 -15.74 -3.31
C PRO A 323 -6.59 -16.31 -2.95
N GLU A 324 -5.91 -16.96 -3.88
CA GLU A 324 -4.62 -17.61 -3.66
C GLU A 324 -3.41 -16.68 -3.82
N ILE A 325 -3.59 -15.51 -4.45
CA ILE A 325 -2.46 -14.65 -4.84
C ILE A 325 -2.30 -13.44 -3.91
N VAL A 326 -1.07 -12.94 -3.84
CA VAL A 326 -0.81 -11.57 -3.42
C VAL A 326 -0.93 -10.64 -4.61
N PHE A 327 -1.58 -9.50 -4.39
CA PHE A 327 -1.61 -8.39 -5.33
C PHE A 327 -1.31 -7.10 -4.56
N ALA A 328 -0.45 -6.25 -5.09
CA ALA A 328 -0.03 -5.03 -4.42
C ALA A 328 0.00 -3.85 -5.37
N THR A 329 -0.50 -2.71 -4.90
CA THR A 329 -0.56 -1.47 -5.68
C THR A 329 -0.16 -0.27 -4.86
N LEU A 330 0.56 0.68 -5.45
CA LEU A 330 0.60 2.05 -4.95
C LEU A 330 -0.62 2.76 -5.53
N PHE A 331 -1.55 3.21 -4.68
CA PHE A 331 -2.79 3.83 -5.11
C PHE A 331 -2.85 5.29 -4.64
N VAL A 332 -3.23 6.19 -5.54
CA VAL A 332 -3.51 7.59 -5.25
C VAL A 332 -4.97 7.94 -5.50
N PHE A 333 -5.57 8.68 -4.57
CA PHE A 333 -6.79 9.46 -4.78
C PHE A 333 -6.36 10.93 -4.90
N ASP A 334 -6.67 11.63 -5.99
CA ASP A 334 -6.23 13.01 -6.24
C ASP A 334 -7.40 13.90 -6.67
N ALA A 335 -7.93 14.70 -5.74
CA ALA A 335 -9.09 15.56 -6.01
C ALA A 335 -8.78 16.69 -6.99
N HIS A 336 -7.50 17.02 -7.20
CA HIS A 336 -7.08 18.02 -8.19
C HIS A 336 -7.40 17.57 -9.62
N ARG A 337 -7.47 16.26 -9.88
CA ARG A 337 -7.81 15.68 -11.18
C ARG A 337 -9.30 15.37 -11.35
N GLY A 338 -10.11 15.71 -10.34
CA GLY A 338 -11.55 15.49 -10.33
C GLY A 338 -12.01 14.96 -8.98
N ALA A 339 -13.18 15.42 -8.54
CA ALA A 339 -13.79 14.99 -7.29
C ALA A 339 -15.31 14.91 -7.42
N ASN A 340 -15.89 13.83 -6.89
CA ASN A 340 -17.31 13.60 -6.82
C ASN A 340 -17.70 13.27 -5.38
N LYS A 341 -18.37 14.22 -4.71
CA LYS A 341 -18.77 14.06 -3.30
C LYS A 341 -19.90 13.04 -3.09
N ASP A 342 -20.61 12.69 -4.17
CA ASP A 342 -21.72 11.74 -4.17
C ASP A 342 -21.30 10.34 -4.60
N ALA A 343 -20.00 10.09 -4.79
CA ALA A 343 -19.50 8.75 -5.09
C ALA A 343 -19.92 7.76 -4.00
N ALA A 344 -20.50 6.66 -4.48
CA ALA A 344 -21.18 5.68 -3.65
C ALA A 344 -20.75 4.26 -4.00
N ILE A 345 -21.29 3.30 -3.26
CA ILE A 345 -21.08 1.86 -3.46
C ILE A 345 -22.41 1.27 -3.90
N LEU A 346 -22.41 0.36 -4.86
CA LEU A 346 -23.58 -0.44 -5.19
C LEU A 346 -23.52 -1.75 -4.42
N GLY A 347 -24.63 -2.09 -3.77
CA GLY A 347 -24.79 -3.33 -3.01
C GLY A 347 -26.08 -4.06 -3.39
N PRO A 348 -26.41 -5.16 -2.68
CA PRO A 348 -27.65 -5.88 -2.89
C PRO A 348 -28.85 -4.94 -2.78
N ARG A 349 -29.78 -5.03 -3.73
CA ARG A 349 -31.01 -4.21 -3.75
C ARG A 349 -31.74 -4.19 -2.40
N ASP A 350 -31.90 -5.36 -1.79
CA ASP A 350 -32.64 -5.55 -0.54
C ASP A 350 -31.71 -5.77 0.67
N GLY A 351 -30.43 -5.37 0.55
CA GLY A 351 -29.44 -5.59 1.60
C GLY A 351 -29.54 -4.58 2.74
N GLU A 352 -29.23 -5.01 3.95
CA GLU A 352 -29.14 -4.10 5.10
C GLU A 352 -27.81 -3.33 5.13
N SER A 353 -27.75 -2.29 5.98
CA SER A 353 -26.50 -1.61 6.28
C SER A 353 -25.61 -2.50 7.14
N PHE A 354 -24.29 -2.48 6.94
CA PHE A 354 -23.37 -3.25 7.78
C PHE A 354 -22.08 -2.52 8.06
N THR A 355 -21.41 -2.93 9.13
CA THR A 355 -20.17 -2.33 9.63
C THR A 355 -19.02 -3.30 9.49
N THR A 356 -17.92 -2.83 8.93
CA THR A 356 -16.67 -3.59 8.81
C THR A 356 -15.62 -3.02 9.76
N SER A 357 -15.01 -3.92 10.55
CA SER A 357 -13.84 -3.59 11.37
C SER A 357 -12.62 -3.28 10.49
N LYS A 358 -11.74 -2.38 10.93
CA LYS A 358 -10.48 -2.05 10.26
C LYS A 358 -9.25 -2.69 10.90
N ASP A 359 -9.47 -3.60 11.85
CA ASP A 359 -8.41 -4.34 12.54
C ASP A 359 -7.46 -4.99 11.52
N PRO A 360 -6.14 -4.74 11.60
CA PRO A 360 -5.17 -5.38 10.73
C PRO A 360 -4.89 -6.86 11.06
N GLU A 361 -5.48 -7.42 12.13
CA GLU A 361 -5.40 -8.85 12.49
C GLU A 361 -3.94 -9.33 12.67
N GLY A 362 -3.11 -8.47 13.26
CA GLY A 362 -1.68 -8.75 13.50
C GLY A 362 -0.76 -8.48 12.31
N ASN A 363 -1.29 -8.12 11.14
CA ASN A 363 -0.46 -7.65 10.02
C ASN A 363 0.24 -6.34 10.40
N THR A 364 1.52 -6.22 10.03
CA THR A 364 2.35 -5.04 10.26
C THR A 364 2.80 -4.43 8.93
N ALA A 365 3.12 -3.13 8.91
CA ALA A 365 3.62 -2.50 7.68
C ALA A 365 4.91 -3.16 7.15
N ASP A 366 5.84 -3.54 8.05
CA ASP A 366 7.06 -4.28 7.72
C ASP A 366 6.76 -5.66 7.12
N GLY A 367 5.84 -6.43 7.71
CA GLY A 367 5.42 -7.72 7.17
C GLY A 367 4.82 -7.59 5.77
N LEU A 368 3.95 -6.60 5.56
CA LEU A 368 3.33 -6.34 4.25
C LEU A 368 4.38 -6.04 3.17
N VAL A 369 5.33 -5.14 3.42
CA VAL A 369 6.37 -4.83 2.40
C VAL A 369 7.33 -5.98 2.14
N ARG A 370 7.62 -6.82 3.14
CA ARG A 370 8.43 -8.03 2.95
C ARG A 370 7.73 -9.08 2.09
N THR A 371 6.43 -9.27 2.29
CA THR A 371 5.62 -10.15 1.43
C THR A 371 5.60 -9.64 -0.01
N VAL A 372 5.40 -8.34 -0.22
CA VAL A 372 5.42 -7.73 -1.56
C VAL A 372 6.80 -7.83 -2.21
N GLU A 373 7.88 -7.54 -1.48
CA GLU A 373 9.25 -7.65 -1.98
C GLU A 373 9.60 -9.10 -2.36
N SER A 374 9.20 -10.07 -1.54
CA SER A 374 9.41 -11.50 -1.83
C SER A 374 8.71 -11.91 -3.12
N LEU A 375 7.48 -11.43 -3.35
CA LEU A 375 6.76 -11.68 -4.59
C LEU A 375 7.46 -11.01 -5.79
N ARG A 376 7.87 -9.74 -5.68
CA ARG A 376 8.59 -9.03 -6.75
C ARG A 376 9.84 -9.78 -7.18
N ARG A 377 10.66 -10.20 -6.21
CA ARG A 377 11.87 -11.01 -6.46
C ARG A 377 11.55 -12.32 -7.17
N TRP A 378 10.44 -12.97 -6.82
CA TRP A 378 9.99 -14.18 -7.51
C TRP A 378 9.55 -13.91 -8.95
N GLU A 379 8.78 -12.84 -9.20
CA GLU A 379 8.36 -12.44 -10.55
C GLU A 379 9.57 -12.14 -11.44
N ASP A 380 10.58 -11.45 -10.90
CA ASP A 380 11.84 -11.15 -11.60
C ASP A 380 12.57 -12.45 -11.97
N CYS A 381 12.63 -13.42 -11.06
CA CYS A 381 13.24 -14.73 -11.33
C CYS A 381 12.48 -15.53 -12.39
N VAL A 382 11.14 -15.53 -12.36
CA VAL A 382 10.32 -16.24 -13.36
C VAL A 382 10.43 -15.58 -14.74
N ALA A 383 10.48 -14.26 -14.80
CA ALA A 383 10.70 -13.51 -16.02
C ALA A 383 12.09 -13.78 -16.61
N ALA A 384 13.14 -13.71 -15.78
CA ALA A 384 14.52 -14.03 -16.19
C ALA A 384 14.65 -15.46 -16.72
N PHE A 385 14.06 -16.44 -16.02
CA PHE A 385 14.04 -17.84 -16.46
C PHE A 385 13.40 -18.02 -17.84
N SER A 386 12.30 -17.31 -18.08
CA SER A 386 11.59 -17.36 -19.36
C SER A 386 12.46 -16.82 -20.50
N LYS A 387 13.11 -15.67 -20.29
CA LYS A 387 14.05 -15.05 -21.26
C LYS A 387 15.25 -15.95 -21.56
N GLU A 388 15.93 -16.43 -20.51
CA GLU A 388 17.10 -17.33 -20.61
C GLU A 388 16.81 -18.55 -21.50
N ARG A 389 15.61 -19.12 -21.37
CA ARG A 389 15.25 -20.37 -22.05
C ARG A 389 14.70 -20.18 -23.46
N LEU A 390 14.09 -19.04 -23.75
CA LEU A 390 13.64 -18.68 -25.10
C LEU A 390 14.80 -18.26 -26.00
N GLY A 391 16.00 -18.08 -25.45
CA GLY A 391 17.16 -17.66 -26.23
C GLY A 391 17.03 -16.23 -26.72
N GLU A 392 16.14 -15.44 -26.10
CA GLU A 392 16.17 -13.98 -26.17
C GLU A 392 17.49 -13.59 -25.52
N ALA A 393 18.53 -13.44 -26.35
CA ALA A 393 19.78 -12.86 -25.93
C ALA A 393 19.42 -11.55 -25.22
N ALA A 394 20.05 -11.31 -24.06
CA ALA A 394 19.95 -10.05 -23.35
C ALA A 394 20.66 -8.96 -24.19
N GLU A 395 20.12 -8.67 -25.36
CA GLU A 395 20.46 -7.51 -26.17
C GLU A 395 19.81 -6.33 -25.42
N ASP A 396 20.67 -5.48 -24.85
CA ASP A 396 20.43 -4.08 -24.52
C ASP A 396 20.11 -3.57 -23.10
N GLU A 397 20.24 -4.35 -22.02
CA GLU A 397 20.35 -3.71 -20.68
C GLU A 397 21.51 -4.27 -19.85
N ALA A 398 22.68 -3.67 -20.02
CA ALA A 398 23.73 -3.66 -19.02
C ALA A 398 23.28 -2.83 -17.80
N ASP A 399 22.29 -3.31 -17.05
CA ASP A 399 21.98 -2.78 -15.72
C ASP A 399 22.84 -3.55 -14.70
N GLU A 400 23.56 -2.82 -13.86
CA GLU A 400 24.60 -3.30 -12.96
C GLU A 400 24.06 -4.03 -11.71
N SER A 401 22.79 -4.41 -11.68
CA SER A 401 22.23 -5.27 -10.62
C SER A 401 22.67 -6.74 -10.74
N LYS A 402 23.91 -6.98 -11.19
CA LYS A 402 24.59 -8.28 -11.30
C LYS A 402 24.99 -8.82 -9.93
N GLU A 403 24.02 -9.03 -9.04
CA GLU A 403 24.17 -9.95 -7.90
C GLU A 403 23.88 -11.41 -8.34
N CYS A 404 24.01 -11.69 -9.65
CA CYS A 404 23.71 -12.97 -10.30
C CYS A 404 24.86 -13.52 -11.18
N THR A 405 26.13 -13.32 -10.82
CA THR A 405 27.28 -13.75 -11.67
C THR A 405 28.06 -14.97 -11.17
N ALA A 406 27.48 -15.77 -10.27
CA ALA A 406 27.93 -17.14 -9.96
C ALA A 406 26.77 -18.07 -9.54
N THR A 407 25.54 -17.72 -9.95
CA THR A 407 24.31 -18.07 -9.26
C THR A 407 23.60 -19.32 -9.79
N PRO A 408 22.78 -19.99 -8.93
CA PRO A 408 21.76 -20.94 -9.38
C PRO A 408 20.96 -20.39 -10.56
N SER A 409 20.40 -21.26 -11.39
CA SER A 409 19.50 -20.80 -12.46
C SER A 409 18.38 -19.94 -11.86
N SER A 410 17.87 -18.96 -12.59
CA SER A 410 16.76 -18.11 -12.14
C SER A 410 15.52 -18.94 -11.72
N PHE A 411 15.32 -20.12 -12.32
CA PHE A 411 14.36 -21.12 -11.85
C PHE A 411 14.66 -21.63 -10.43
N ASP A 412 15.90 -22.02 -10.14
CA ASP A 412 16.29 -22.50 -8.81
C ASP A 412 16.13 -21.40 -7.76
N GLN A 413 16.40 -20.15 -8.13
CA GLN A 413 16.18 -18.99 -7.26
C GLN A 413 14.69 -18.75 -7.00
N ALA A 414 13.83 -18.80 -8.02
CA ALA A 414 12.37 -18.72 -7.84
C ALA A 414 11.85 -19.83 -6.91
N MET A 415 12.33 -21.06 -7.12
CA MET A 415 11.97 -22.21 -6.27
C MET A 415 12.48 -22.06 -4.83
N ARG A 416 13.67 -21.48 -4.65
CA ARG A 416 14.24 -21.19 -3.34
C ARG A 416 13.40 -20.17 -2.59
N LEU A 417 13.05 -19.06 -3.23
CA LEU A 417 12.19 -18.02 -2.64
C LEU A 417 10.88 -18.65 -2.15
N CYS A 418 10.21 -19.46 -2.98
CA CYS A 418 8.96 -20.10 -2.59
C CYS A 418 9.10 -21.04 -1.38
N LYS A 419 10.23 -21.72 -1.21
CA LYS A 419 10.40 -22.76 -0.18
C LYS A 419 11.03 -22.26 1.11
N GLU A 420 11.99 -21.35 1.00
CA GLU A 420 12.91 -20.99 2.08
C GLU A 420 12.62 -19.60 2.66
N GLU A 421 12.03 -18.67 1.89
CA GLU A 421 11.76 -17.31 2.37
C GLU A 421 10.60 -17.35 3.41
N PRO A 422 10.83 -16.94 4.67
CA PRO A 422 9.85 -17.05 5.75
C PRO A 422 8.50 -16.40 5.41
N ASP A 423 8.54 -15.20 4.83
CA ASP A 423 7.37 -14.36 4.56
C ASP A 423 6.79 -14.56 3.15
N PHE A 424 7.18 -15.65 2.46
CA PHE A 424 6.70 -15.93 1.11
C PHE A 424 5.22 -16.31 1.11
N PRO A 425 4.36 -15.58 0.38
CA PRO A 425 2.92 -15.83 0.40
C PRO A 425 2.58 -17.13 -0.33
N ASN A 426 1.61 -17.89 0.21
CA ASN A 426 1.02 -19.09 -0.43
C ASN A 426 2.02 -19.95 -1.22
N ARG A 427 3.03 -20.49 -0.51
CA ARG A 427 4.18 -21.20 -1.09
C ARG A 427 3.78 -22.26 -2.12
N ASP A 428 2.77 -23.07 -1.83
CA ASP A 428 2.32 -24.15 -2.71
C ASP A 428 1.81 -23.65 -4.06
N TYR A 429 1.06 -22.54 -4.06
CA TYR A 429 0.58 -21.91 -5.28
C TYR A 429 1.74 -21.45 -6.17
N TYR A 430 2.71 -20.73 -5.60
CA TYR A 430 3.82 -20.17 -6.39
C TYR A 430 4.86 -21.24 -6.79
N VAL A 431 5.04 -22.31 -6.01
CA VAL A 431 5.78 -23.51 -6.46
C VAL A 431 5.13 -24.07 -7.71
N LYS A 432 3.80 -24.26 -7.69
CA LYS A 432 3.05 -24.74 -8.86
C LYS A 432 3.22 -23.81 -10.06
N LYS A 433 3.10 -22.49 -9.87
CA LYS A 433 3.31 -21.49 -10.95
C LYS A 433 4.71 -21.53 -11.52
N THR A 434 5.73 -21.70 -10.69
CA THR A 434 7.12 -21.82 -11.13
C THR A 434 7.32 -23.06 -12.01
N LEU A 435 6.69 -24.19 -11.63
CA LEU A 435 6.70 -25.42 -12.43
C LEU A 435 5.93 -25.27 -13.76
N GLU A 436 4.76 -24.61 -13.73
CA GLU A 436 3.96 -24.31 -14.93
C GLU A 436 4.74 -23.44 -15.93
N ALA A 437 5.50 -22.45 -15.46
CA ALA A 437 6.37 -21.62 -16.30
C ALA A 437 7.45 -22.46 -17.00
N ARG A 438 8.12 -23.35 -16.27
CA ARG A 438 9.12 -24.29 -16.82
C ARG A 438 8.53 -25.21 -17.89
N ASP A 439 7.34 -25.75 -17.64
CA ASP A 439 6.69 -26.67 -18.56
C ASP A 439 6.20 -25.94 -19.82
N SER A 440 5.75 -24.69 -19.70
CA SER A 440 5.32 -23.84 -20.82
C SER A 440 6.47 -23.52 -21.77
N VAL A 441 7.61 -23.09 -21.22
CA VAL A 441 8.86 -22.84 -21.96
C VAL A 441 9.33 -24.12 -22.69
N SER A 442 9.24 -25.27 -22.03
CA SER A 442 9.62 -26.56 -22.62
C SER A 442 8.75 -26.94 -23.83
N LYS A 443 7.46 -26.61 -23.80
CA LYS A 443 6.54 -26.83 -24.93
C LYS A 443 6.87 -25.93 -26.12
N ILE A 444 7.16 -24.65 -25.87
CA ILE A 444 7.51 -23.68 -26.93
C ILE A 444 8.75 -24.17 -27.71
N ARG A 445 9.81 -24.61 -27.01
CA ARG A 445 11.02 -25.11 -27.69
C ARG A 445 10.78 -26.37 -28.53
N ARG A 446 9.94 -27.29 -28.06
CA ARG A 446 9.59 -28.50 -28.85
C ARG A 446 8.75 -28.14 -30.08
N GLY A 447 7.86 -27.16 -29.98
CA GLY A 447 7.07 -26.65 -31.10
C GLY A 447 7.94 -25.97 -32.16
N ALA A 448 8.88 -25.12 -31.74
CA ALA A 448 9.82 -24.45 -32.63
C ALA A 448 10.74 -25.43 -33.37
N GLY A 449 11.24 -26.47 -32.68
CA GLY A 449 12.10 -27.49 -33.28
C GLY A 449 11.41 -28.50 -34.19
N ALA A 450 10.08 -28.51 -34.25
CA ALA A 450 9.30 -29.39 -35.14
C ALA A 450 8.94 -28.73 -36.48
N GLN A 451 9.20 -27.42 -36.65
CA GLN A 451 8.94 -26.66 -37.88
C GLN A 451 10.21 -26.41 -38.72
N THR A 452 11.38 -26.88 -38.25
CA THR A 452 12.67 -26.89 -38.96
C THR A 452 13.01 -28.31 -39.37
#